data_AF-A0AAJ8K9K2-F1
#
_entry.id   AF-A0AAJ8K9K2-F1
#
_cell.length_a   1.000
_cell.length_b   1.000
_cell.length_c   1.000
_cell.angle_alpha   90.00
_cell.angle_beta   90.00
_cell.angle_gamma   90.00
#
_symmetry.space_group_name_H-M   'P 1'
#
loop_
_entity.id
_entity.type
_entity.pdbx_description
1 polymer ?
#
loop_
_entity_poly.entity_id
_entity_poly.type
_entity_poly.pdbx_seq_one_letter_code
_entity_poly.pdbx_strand_id
1 'polypeptide(L)'
;MLSSLAVVTSILTVTLQGTLVNAAVGVGCFDREAIFSGAIGEYAYQNENPPQVPCNCQERGYDYTWSYSQYGGVGIYETCFCTNTVLSFTHLLNSYDYCYPGVNQESDAPVVAVATSINGWSDGPCVHPDTPLSSFHPFQVTDIYQCLTQCQAQSRPYAVLLPHRRSVTADCACFENSDLWLGEPSTSCGWENWNTFSYISQPSAFVKNQQARAKLAREGTFCPLGATACSLAQTSDSTYECIDTMSELESCGGCVYGEYTSQGPTTPTGTDCTSLTGVLNNGVACHDGRCVAFACEDGYTLIDDSKAVANYIGCFSRDVLDGRTHPSYKLWCLCTDEPPNPEYLIDGCHNPSEGTSDVTVIVPYQLAYQFVWYNCHTFIPNTPGTIVSSARDCFATCNPYSWAGVVYNPQDPSIITCRCYNYSDHPWYGTPATACLPGAWFIYNHFPQPSGAVKRRLGNRMEVRSSNALCPDGLTPCNILDGAGLAYECIDTDQELESCGGCRYGTFLSTGDQNHHSADCSAMEGVAIGGATCHKGVCLVSQCQDEYTTDGKRCVQT
;
A
#
# COMPACT_ATOMS: atom_id res chain seq x y z
N MET A 1 -14.60 49.03 -54.38
CA MET A 1 -15.21 47.92 -53.60
C MET A 1 -14.15 46.85 -53.40
N LEU A 2 -14.15 46.24 -52.22
CA LEU A 2 -13.30 45.13 -51.73
C LEU A 2 -12.11 45.55 -50.86
N SER A 3 -12.47 45.66 -49.58
CA SER A 3 -11.70 45.72 -48.35
C SER A 3 -10.95 44.41 -48.07
N SER A 4 -9.67 44.50 -47.71
CA SER A 4 -8.86 43.39 -47.19
C SER A 4 -8.96 43.34 -45.66
N LEU A 5 -9.46 42.23 -45.12
CA LEU A 5 -9.40 41.90 -43.69
C LEU A 5 -8.10 41.12 -43.41
N ALA A 6 -7.26 41.63 -42.51
CA ALA A 6 -6.16 40.88 -41.92
C ALA A 6 -6.67 40.21 -40.64
N VAL A 7 -6.60 38.88 -40.59
CA VAL A 7 -6.90 38.08 -39.39
C VAL A 7 -5.61 37.87 -38.63
N VAL A 8 -5.54 38.42 -37.41
CA VAL A 8 -4.47 38.19 -36.45
C VAL A 8 -4.88 36.98 -35.60
N THR A 9 -4.22 35.85 -35.80
CA THR A 9 -4.36 34.66 -34.93
C THR A 9 -3.29 34.70 -33.84
N SER A 10 -3.70 35.02 -32.61
CA SER A 10 -2.90 34.87 -31.40
C SER A 10 -2.83 33.38 -31.01
N ILE A 11 -1.63 32.82 -30.98
CA ILE A 11 -1.37 31.46 -30.49
C ILE A 11 -1.24 31.53 -28.96
N LEU A 12 -2.20 30.94 -28.25
CA LEU A 12 -2.17 30.77 -26.81
C LEU A 12 -1.45 29.43 -26.50
N THR A 13 -0.19 29.48 -26.10
CA THR A 13 0.54 28.31 -25.59
C THR A 13 0.09 28.02 -24.15
N VAL A 14 -0.74 27.01 -23.96
CA VAL A 14 -1.06 26.47 -22.63
C VAL A 14 0.03 25.46 -22.27
N THR A 15 0.99 25.86 -21.43
CA THR A 15 1.93 24.93 -20.81
C THR A 15 1.19 24.17 -19.71
N LEU A 16 0.87 22.90 -19.95
CA LEU A 16 0.44 21.97 -18.90
C LEU A 16 1.67 21.69 -18.01
N GLN A 17 1.79 22.40 -16.89
CA GLN A 17 2.69 21.98 -15.81
C GLN A 17 2.00 20.84 -15.06
N GLY A 18 2.31 19.60 -15.44
CA GLY A 18 2.04 18.46 -14.57
C GLY A 18 2.84 18.64 -13.28
N THR A 19 2.16 18.61 -12.14
CA THR A 19 2.81 18.54 -10.82
C THR A 19 3.55 17.22 -10.71
N LEU A 20 4.85 17.23 -11.03
CA LEU A 20 5.74 16.13 -10.68
C LEU A 20 5.72 16.03 -9.15
N VAL A 21 5.31 14.87 -8.64
CA VAL A 21 5.49 14.56 -7.23
C VAL A 21 6.99 14.36 -7.04
N ASN A 22 7.65 15.34 -6.44
CA ASN A 22 9.09 15.29 -6.25
C ASN A 22 9.41 14.21 -5.21
N ALA A 23 10.27 13.29 -5.59
CA ALA A 23 10.71 12.21 -4.72
C ALA A 23 11.73 12.76 -3.72
N ALA A 24 11.50 12.46 -2.45
CA ALA A 24 12.40 12.70 -1.34
C ALA A 24 13.28 11.45 -1.15
N VAL A 25 14.57 11.64 -0.90
CA VAL A 25 15.53 10.56 -0.72
C VAL A 25 16.27 10.75 0.61
N GLY A 26 16.23 9.74 1.48
CA GLY A 26 16.85 9.73 2.80
C GLY A 26 18.37 9.57 2.71
N VAL A 27 19.12 10.55 3.22
CA VAL A 27 20.59 10.54 3.20
C VAL A 27 21.19 9.79 4.39
N GLY A 28 20.50 9.79 5.53
CA GLY A 28 20.94 9.14 6.77
C GLY A 28 20.76 10.03 8.00
N CYS A 29 21.23 9.53 9.15
CA CYS A 29 21.13 10.20 10.45
C CYS A 29 22.40 11.00 10.72
N PHE A 30 22.29 12.30 10.99
CA PHE A 30 23.44 13.14 11.34
C PHE A 30 23.40 13.62 12.79
N ASP A 31 24.58 13.83 13.36
CA ASP A 31 24.79 14.45 14.66
C ASP A 31 24.21 15.87 14.69
N ARG A 32 23.46 16.20 15.73
CA ARG A 32 22.83 17.50 15.91
C ARG A 32 23.84 18.65 15.89
N GLU A 33 25.02 18.49 16.47
CA GLU A 33 26.05 19.56 16.50
C GLU A 33 26.50 19.93 15.09
N ALA A 34 26.40 19.01 14.12
CA ALA A 34 26.69 19.26 12.71
C ALA A 34 25.78 20.33 12.09
N ILE A 35 24.52 20.40 12.55
CA ILE A 35 23.57 21.43 12.13
C ILE A 35 24.09 22.79 12.55
N PHE A 36 24.50 22.88 13.82
CA PHE A 36 24.84 24.14 14.46
C PHE A 36 26.29 24.57 14.16
N SER A 37 27.14 23.65 13.70
CA SER A 37 28.52 23.94 13.27
C SER A 37 28.57 24.52 11.86
N GLY A 38 27.89 25.65 11.63
CA GLY A 38 28.11 26.48 10.44
C GLY A 38 27.18 26.25 9.25
N ALA A 39 26.12 25.45 9.37
CA ALA A 39 25.09 25.39 8.33
C ALA A 39 24.28 26.69 8.26
N ILE A 40 24.09 27.22 7.06
CA ILE A 40 23.24 28.40 6.83
C ILE A 40 21.89 27.89 6.29
N GLY A 41 20.81 28.23 6.98
CA GLY A 41 19.48 27.76 6.62
C GLY A 41 18.37 28.49 7.38
N GLU A 42 17.15 28.02 7.18
CA GLU A 42 15.93 28.58 7.76
C GLU A 42 15.22 27.52 8.58
N TYR A 43 14.81 27.89 9.79
CA TYR A 43 13.85 27.08 10.54
C TYR A 43 12.47 27.24 9.91
N ALA A 44 11.89 26.13 9.44
CA ALA A 44 10.51 26.10 8.98
C ALA A 44 9.56 26.09 10.20
N TYR A 45 9.59 27.17 10.99
CA TYR A 45 8.72 27.40 12.13
C TYR A 45 7.90 28.66 11.88
N GLN A 46 6.64 28.51 11.45
CA GLN A 46 5.75 29.63 11.14
C GLN A 46 4.84 30.03 12.32
N ASN A 47 5.34 30.01 13.57
CA ASN A 47 4.55 30.34 14.77
C ASN A 47 3.27 29.49 14.97
N GLU A 48 3.07 28.44 14.18
CA GLU A 48 2.01 27.46 14.33
C GLU A 48 2.54 26.31 15.20
N ASN A 49 1.88 26.08 16.34
CA ASN A 49 2.16 24.98 17.23
C ASN A 49 1.03 23.95 17.08
N PRO A 50 1.27 22.74 16.53
CA PRO A 50 2.53 22.21 15.99
C PRO A 50 2.78 22.58 14.50
N PRO A 51 4.05 22.51 14.02
CA PRO A 51 4.38 22.78 12.62
C PRO A 51 3.71 21.78 11.65
N GLN A 52 3.29 22.26 10.48
CA GLN A 52 2.73 21.43 9.40
C GLN A 52 3.83 20.50 8.83
N VAL A 53 3.75 19.21 9.16
CA VAL A 53 4.51 18.12 8.52
C VAL A 53 3.68 17.62 7.32
N PRO A 54 4.27 17.39 6.12
CA PRO A 54 5.69 17.34 5.80
C PRO A 54 6.34 18.70 5.54
N CYS A 55 7.61 18.81 5.93
CA CYS A 55 8.40 20.03 5.75
C CYS A 55 8.83 20.19 4.29
N ASN A 56 8.16 21.09 3.59
CA ASN A 56 8.41 21.34 2.17
C ASN A 56 9.57 22.34 1.96
N CYS A 57 10.79 21.95 2.31
CA CYS A 57 11.97 22.81 2.11
C CYS A 57 12.25 23.07 0.61
N GLN A 58 11.80 22.17 -0.26
CA GLN A 58 11.94 22.33 -1.70
C GLN A 58 11.16 23.53 -2.25
N GLU A 59 9.89 23.69 -1.85
CA GLU A 59 9.08 24.87 -2.23
C GLU A 59 9.71 26.18 -1.75
N ARG A 60 10.55 26.10 -0.71
CA ARG A 60 11.32 27.22 -0.17
C ARG A 60 12.69 27.42 -0.83
N GLY A 61 13.04 26.59 -1.83
CA GLY A 61 14.31 26.69 -2.57
C GLY A 61 15.51 26.09 -1.84
N TYR A 62 15.28 25.13 -0.94
CA TYR A 62 16.34 24.42 -0.23
C TYR A 62 16.44 22.94 -0.65
N ASP A 63 17.68 22.48 -0.83
CA ASP A 63 18.04 21.12 -1.27
C ASP A 63 17.94 20.09 -0.14
N TYR A 64 18.01 20.51 1.12
CA TYR A 64 17.93 19.62 2.27
C TYR A 64 16.82 20.04 3.22
N THR A 65 16.00 19.06 3.61
CA THR A 65 15.13 19.15 4.78
C THR A 65 15.75 18.37 5.91
N TRP A 66 15.88 18.99 7.08
CA TRP A 66 16.35 18.35 8.30
C TRP A 66 15.21 18.32 9.29
N SER A 67 14.59 17.16 9.50
CA SER A 67 13.69 16.99 10.63
C SER A 67 14.49 16.52 11.83
N TYR A 68 14.28 17.19 12.96
CA TYR A 68 14.75 16.73 14.25
C TYR A 68 13.61 16.81 15.25
N SER A 69 13.55 15.78 16.08
CA SER A 69 12.44 15.55 16.98
C SER A 69 12.92 15.57 18.42
N GLN A 70 12.44 16.49 19.24
CA GLN A 70 12.77 16.51 20.67
C GLN A 70 11.65 15.86 21.47
N TYR A 71 11.99 14.92 22.36
CA TYR A 71 11.07 14.42 23.36
C TYR A 71 10.94 15.48 24.47
N GLY A 72 9.91 16.32 24.38
CA GLY A 72 9.47 17.12 25.52
C GLY A 72 8.46 16.28 26.31
N GLY A 73 8.37 16.42 27.63
CA GLY A 73 7.50 15.59 28.50
C GLY A 73 5.99 15.53 28.18
N VAL A 74 5.54 16.06 27.04
CA VAL A 74 4.17 16.06 26.50
C VAL A 74 4.07 15.55 25.04
N GLY A 75 5.17 15.11 24.42
CA GLY A 75 5.18 14.56 23.06
C GLY A 75 6.48 14.79 22.29
N ILE A 76 6.50 14.31 21.04
CA ILE A 76 7.60 14.51 20.11
C ILE A 76 7.37 15.83 19.36
N TYR A 77 8.22 16.82 19.58
CA TYR A 77 8.22 18.05 18.80
C TYR A 77 9.13 17.88 17.60
N GLU A 78 8.55 17.70 16.42
CA GLU A 78 9.30 17.70 15.17
C GLU A 78 9.49 19.14 14.69
N THR A 79 10.74 19.50 14.44
CA THR A 79 11.14 20.81 13.94
C THR A 79 11.99 20.62 12.71
N CYS A 80 11.78 21.48 11.72
CA CYS A 80 12.46 21.36 10.44
C CYS A 80 13.40 22.53 10.19
N PHE A 81 14.59 22.20 9.70
CA PHE A 81 15.58 23.15 9.24
C PHE A 81 15.86 22.92 7.75
N CYS A 82 15.62 23.94 6.94
CA CYS A 82 15.84 23.92 5.52
C CYS A 82 17.20 24.53 5.20
N THR A 83 18.06 23.84 4.45
CA THR A 83 19.39 24.34 4.11
C THR A 83 19.89 23.86 2.74
N ASN A 84 20.79 24.62 2.15
CA ASN A 84 21.57 24.24 0.96
C ASN A 84 23.00 23.83 1.31
N THR A 85 23.34 23.83 2.60
CA THR A 85 24.67 23.44 3.06
C THR A 85 24.76 21.92 3.05
N VAL A 86 25.66 21.39 2.22
CA VAL A 86 26.01 19.97 2.21
C VAL A 86 26.53 19.56 3.58
N LEU A 87 25.97 18.49 4.15
CA LEU A 87 26.49 17.88 5.37
C LEU A 87 27.72 17.04 5.04
N SER A 88 28.77 17.27 5.81
CA SER A 88 29.93 16.38 5.80
C SER A 88 29.54 15.03 6.41
N PHE A 89 29.91 13.94 5.73
CA PHE A 89 29.76 12.57 6.26
C PHE A 89 30.50 12.35 7.59
N THR A 90 31.37 13.28 8.01
CA THR A 90 32.04 13.24 9.32
C THR A 90 31.07 13.20 10.49
N HIS A 91 29.86 13.72 10.27
CA HIS A 91 28.80 13.81 11.25
C HIS A 91 27.71 12.75 11.10
N LEU A 92 27.83 11.84 10.12
CA LEU A 92 26.87 10.75 9.97
C LEU A 92 26.97 9.82 11.19
N LEU A 93 25.85 9.39 11.74
CA LEU A 93 25.74 8.46 12.87
C LEU A 93 25.68 7.01 12.37
N ASN A 94 26.04 6.07 13.24
CA ASN A 94 26.25 4.67 12.86
C ASN A 94 25.00 3.78 12.83
N SER A 95 23.81 4.32 13.13
CA SER A 95 22.56 3.55 13.10
C SER A 95 21.36 4.46 12.91
N TYR A 96 20.34 3.92 12.25
CA TYR A 96 19.00 4.51 12.18
C TYR A 96 18.26 4.47 13.52
N ASP A 97 18.71 3.65 14.47
CA ASP A 97 18.19 3.71 15.85
C ASP A 97 18.49 5.06 16.50
N TYR A 98 19.57 5.73 16.08
CA TYR A 98 19.82 7.10 16.48
C TYR A 98 18.88 8.09 15.80
N CYS A 99 18.23 7.71 14.69
CA CYS A 99 17.17 8.46 14.00
C CYS A 99 15.82 8.50 14.74
N TYR A 100 15.64 7.67 15.78
CA TYR A 100 14.40 7.67 16.53
C TYR A 100 14.46 8.61 17.74
N PRO A 101 13.61 9.65 17.80
CA PRO A 101 13.55 10.53 18.95
C PRO A 101 13.14 9.77 20.22
N GLY A 102 13.90 9.99 21.31
CA GLY A 102 13.55 9.51 22.65
C GLY A 102 14.11 8.15 23.08
N VAL A 103 14.88 7.47 22.23
CA VAL A 103 15.43 6.13 22.56
C VAL A 103 16.76 6.24 23.33
N ASN A 104 17.59 7.24 23.02
CA ASN A 104 18.95 7.36 23.54
C ASN A 104 19.27 8.80 23.99
N GLN A 105 19.00 9.14 25.26
CA GLN A 105 19.31 10.43 25.93
C GLN A 105 18.57 11.69 25.41
N GLU A 106 18.26 12.62 26.33
CA GLU A 106 17.43 13.84 26.13
C GLU A 106 18.02 14.88 25.13
N SER A 107 19.13 14.59 24.44
CA SER A 107 19.85 15.54 23.58
C SER A 107 19.98 15.12 22.12
N ASP A 108 19.75 13.86 21.78
CA ASP A 108 20.14 13.30 20.50
C ASP A 108 18.96 13.44 19.54
N ALA A 109 18.93 14.60 18.89
CA ALA A 109 17.96 14.90 17.85
C ALA A 109 18.60 14.54 16.51
N PRO A 110 18.36 13.34 15.99
CA PRO A 110 18.87 12.97 14.69
C PRO A 110 18.26 13.84 13.61
N VAL A 111 19.07 14.07 12.59
CA VAL A 111 18.63 14.75 11.38
C VAL A 111 18.38 13.72 10.32
N VAL A 112 17.13 13.55 9.90
CA VAL A 112 16.86 12.94 8.60
C VAL A 112 17.11 14.00 7.55
N ALA A 113 18.25 13.93 6.88
CA ALA A 113 18.50 14.77 5.72
C ALA A 113 17.73 14.17 4.54
N VAL A 114 16.73 14.89 4.05
CA VAL A 114 16.00 14.55 2.82
C VAL A 114 16.53 15.42 1.71
N ALA A 115 17.11 14.80 0.69
CA ALA A 115 17.48 15.48 -0.54
C ALA A 115 16.23 15.68 -1.40
N THR A 116 15.85 16.94 -1.62
CA THR A 116 14.54 17.34 -2.16
C THR A 116 14.54 17.57 -3.67
N SER A 117 15.71 17.69 -4.31
CA SER A 117 15.85 18.05 -5.73
C SER A 117 16.28 16.87 -6.62
N ILE A 118 16.00 15.63 -6.22
CA ILE A 118 16.44 14.45 -6.96
C ILE A 118 15.30 13.92 -7.84
N ASN A 119 15.25 14.41 -9.09
CA ASN A 119 14.25 13.98 -10.06
C ASN A 119 14.36 12.48 -10.36
N GLY A 120 13.38 11.70 -9.91
CA GLY A 120 13.20 10.32 -10.31
C GLY A 120 14.03 9.29 -9.53
N TRP A 121 14.71 9.63 -8.43
CA TRP A 121 15.32 8.61 -7.56
C TRP A 121 14.42 8.30 -6.36
N SER A 122 14.49 7.07 -5.85
CA SER A 122 13.82 6.61 -4.63
C SER A 122 14.76 5.84 -3.73
N ASP A 123 14.50 5.88 -2.43
CA ASP A 123 15.22 5.09 -1.43
C ASP A 123 15.03 3.59 -1.64
N GLY A 124 16.13 2.84 -1.49
CA GLY A 124 16.14 1.40 -1.32
C GLY A 124 16.54 1.00 0.11
N PRO A 125 16.57 -0.31 0.41
CA PRO A 125 16.99 -0.79 1.72
C PRO A 125 18.49 -0.53 1.95
N CYS A 126 18.89 -0.39 3.22
CA CYS A 126 20.30 -0.47 3.59
C CYS A 126 20.72 -1.93 3.64
N VAL A 127 21.91 -2.23 3.11
CA VAL A 127 22.43 -3.60 3.09
C VAL A 127 23.90 -3.63 3.47
N HIS A 128 24.36 -4.79 3.93
CA HIS A 128 25.77 -5.05 4.20
C HIS A 128 26.21 -6.34 3.50
N PRO A 129 26.43 -6.29 2.18
CA PRO A 129 26.79 -7.48 1.42
C PRO A 129 28.21 -7.92 1.76
N ASP A 130 28.45 -9.23 1.70
CA ASP A 130 29.78 -9.83 1.93
C ASP A 130 30.84 -9.35 0.93
N THR A 131 30.39 -8.88 -0.24
CA THR A 131 31.29 -8.35 -1.27
C THR A 131 31.57 -6.88 -1.01
N PRO A 132 32.84 -6.48 -0.81
CA PRO A 132 33.18 -5.09 -0.55
C PRO A 132 32.94 -4.22 -1.79
N LEU A 133 32.46 -2.99 -1.56
CA LEU A 133 32.14 -2.04 -2.64
C LEU A 133 33.35 -1.71 -3.52
N SER A 134 34.57 -1.81 -2.98
CA SER A 134 35.84 -1.65 -3.69
C SER A 134 36.00 -2.56 -4.92
N SER A 135 35.25 -3.66 -4.98
CA SER A 135 35.21 -4.58 -6.12
C SER A 135 34.49 -4.01 -7.34
N PHE A 136 33.75 -2.90 -7.19
CA PHE A 136 32.86 -2.34 -8.21
C PHE A 136 33.30 -0.96 -8.71
N HIS A 137 34.60 -0.66 -8.64
CA HIS A 137 35.18 0.62 -9.07
C HIS A 137 34.46 1.84 -8.47
N PRO A 138 34.36 1.93 -7.13
CA PRO A 138 33.69 3.06 -6.52
C PRO A 138 34.46 4.36 -6.80
N PHE A 139 33.74 5.47 -6.81
CA PHE A 139 34.30 6.81 -6.88
C PHE A 139 33.89 7.61 -5.64
N GLN A 140 34.78 8.52 -5.22
CA GLN A 140 34.56 9.30 -4.02
C GLN A 140 33.62 10.47 -4.30
N VAL A 141 32.65 10.68 -3.41
CA VAL A 141 31.70 11.79 -3.45
C VAL A 141 31.69 12.53 -2.12
N THR A 142 31.41 13.83 -2.16
CA THR A 142 31.24 14.65 -0.93
C THR A 142 29.80 14.76 -0.48
N ASP A 143 28.85 14.36 -1.33
CA ASP A 143 27.42 14.42 -1.06
C ASP A 143 26.65 13.41 -1.92
N ILE A 144 25.38 13.20 -1.55
CA ILE A 144 24.50 12.27 -2.25
C ILE A 144 24.17 12.71 -3.68
N TYR A 145 24.04 14.01 -3.94
CA TYR A 145 23.68 14.53 -5.26
C TYR A 145 24.75 14.21 -6.30
N GLN A 146 26.03 14.30 -5.92
CA GLN A 146 27.15 13.89 -6.76
C GLN A 146 27.07 12.41 -7.13
N CYS A 147 26.72 11.54 -6.19
CA CYS A 147 26.56 10.11 -6.44
C CYS A 147 25.44 9.85 -7.45
N LEU A 148 24.23 10.36 -7.17
CA LEU A 148 23.05 10.10 -7.98
C LEU A 148 23.15 10.74 -9.37
N THR A 149 23.68 11.97 -9.46
CA THR A 149 23.89 12.66 -10.74
C THR A 149 24.90 11.91 -11.61
N GLN A 150 25.99 11.38 -11.03
CA GLN A 150 26.96 10.60 -11.78
C GLN A 150 26.38 9.27 -12.24
N CYS A 151 25.64 8.56 -11.39
CA CYS A 151 24.99 7.31 -11.80
C CYS A 151 23.93 7.52 -12.88
N GLN A 152 23.16 8.61 -12.80
CA GLN A 152 22.21 8.99 -13.83
C GLN A 152 22.92 9.33 -15.15
N ALA A 153 24.03 10.08 -15.11
CA ALA A 153 24.84 10.40 -16.29
C ALA A 153 25.44 9.15 -16.95
N GLN A 154 25.70 8.10 -16.17
CA GLN A 154 26.13 6.78 -16.65
C GLN A 154 24.98 5.90 -17.13
N SER A 155 23.73 6.39 -17.12
CA SER A 155 22.53 5.61 -17.45
C SER A 155 22.39 4.33 -16.59
N ARG A 156 22.77 4.41 -15.32
CA ARG A 156 22.67 3.32 -14.35
C ARG A 156 21.44 3.53 -13.47
N PRO A 157 20.48 2.60 -13.44
CA PRO A 157 19.24 2.77 -12.68
C PRO A 157 19.40 2.54 -11.18
N TYR A 158 20.57 2.11 -10.71
CA TYR A 158 20.84 1.92 -9.28
C TYR A 158 22.13 2.62 -8.88
N ALA A 159 22.12 3.19 -7.67
CA ALA A 159 23.27 3.79 -7.05
C ALA A 159 23.43 3.24 -5.63
N VAL A 160 24.68 3.10 -5.19
CA VAL A 160 25.03 2.74 -3.82
C VAL A 160 25.95 3.79 -3.27
N LEU A 161 25.65 4.26 -2.06
CA LEU A 161 26.50 5.17 -1.30
C LEU A 161 26.97 4.47 -0.02
N LEU A 162 28.28 4.37 0.15
CA LEU A 162 28.97 3.81 1.31
C LEU A 162 29.69 4.91 2.07
N PRO A 163 29.08 5.47 3.12
CA PRO A 163 29.73 6.43 3.98
C PRO A 163 30.73 5.75 4.92
N HIS A 164 31.90 6.38 5.07
CA HIS A 164 32.97 5.92 5.93
C HIS A 164 32.94 6.62 7.28
N ARG A 165 33.32 5.89 8.34
CA ARG A 165 33.36 6.45 9.70
C ARG A 165 34.25 7.69 9.77
N ARG A 166 33.67 8.82 10.17
CA ARG A 166 34.36 10.12 10.36
C ARG A 166 35.11 10.61 9.09
N SER A 167 34.64 10.24 7.90
CA SER A 167 35.19 10.72 6.63
C SER A 167 34.40 11.92 6.11
N VAL A 168 35.05 12.83 5.39
CA VAL A 168 34.37 13.92 4.65
C VAL A 168 33.82 13.46 3.30
N THR A 169 34.16 12.24 2.87
CA THR A 169 33.72 11.64 1.61
C THR A 169 33.09 10.27 1.86
N ALA A 170 32.27 9.84 0.89
CA ALA A 170 31.71 8.50 0.79
C ALA A 170 32.15 7.85 -0.52
N ASP A 171 32.17 6.52 -0.56
CA ASP A 171 32.29 5.79 -1.82
C ASP A 171 30.92 5.67 -2.48
N CYS A 172 30.84 5.96 -3.77
CA CYS A 172 29.65 5.76 -4.58
C CYS A 172 29.95 4.77 -5.71
N ALA A 173 29.01 3.88 -6.01
CA ALA A 173 29.07 3.01 -7.18
C ALA A 173 27.70 2.89 -7.85
N CYS A 174 27.70 2.64 -9.16
CA CYS A 174 26.50 2.62 -9.99
C CYS A 174 26.30 1.23 -10.59
N PHE A 175 25.06 0.74 -10.61
CA PHE A 175 24.74 -0.63 -11.02
C PHE A 175 23.60 -0.72 -12.03
N GLU A 176 23.59 -1.79 -12.82
CA GLU A 176 22.55 -2.10 -13.82
C GLU A 176 21.32 -2.78 -13.22
N ASN A 177 21.51 -3.55 -12.14
CA ASN A 177 20.48 -4.30 -11.43
C ASN A 177 20.75 -4.27 -9.93
N SER A 178 19.78 -4.75 -9.15
CA SER A 178 19.86 -4.84 -7.69
C SER A 178 20.24 -6.22 -7.16
N ASP A 179 20.69 -7.15 -8.02
CA ASP A 179 20.86 -8.57 -7.68
C ASP A 179 21.82 -8.78 -6.49
N LEU A 180 22.80 -7.89 -6.32
CA LEU A 180 23.79 -7.94 -5.25
C LEU A 180 23.21 -7.68 -3.85
N TRP A 181 22.02 -7.09 -3.76
CA TRP A 181 21.40 -6.68 -2.50
C TRP A 181 19.92 -7.04 -2.39
N LEU A 182 19.50 -8.10 -3.09
CA LEU A 182 18.20 -8.75 -2.91
C LEU A 182 18.13 -9.62 -1.62
N GLY A 183 19.23 -9.70 -0.86
CA GLY A 183 19.29 -10.43 0.42
C GLY A 183 18.61 -9.69 1.58
N GLU A 184 18.68 -10.29 2.77
CA GLU A 184 18.12 -9.73 4.01
C GLU A 184 18.59 -8.27 4.22
N PRO A 185 17.68 -7.31 4.41
CA PRO A 185 18.04 -5.93 4.69
C PRO A 185 18.88 -5.84 5.97
N SER A 186 19.88 -4.97 5.98
CA SER A 186 20.64 -4.67 7.20
C SER A 186 19.71 -4.04 8.22
N THR A 187 19.78 -4.50 9.47
CA THR A 187 19.03 -3.88 10.57
C THR A 187 19.54 -2.47 10.91
N SER A 188 20.68 -2.04 10.33
CA SER A 188 21.27 -0.72 10.57
C SER A 188 21.66 -0.03 9.27
N CYS A 189 21.14 1.19 9.08
CA CYS A 189 21.66 2.15 8.10
C CYS A 189 22.68 3.05 8.80
N GLY A 190 23.97 2.91 8.48
CA GLY A 190 25.06 3.61 9.16
C GLY A 190 26.36 3.58 8.36
N TRP A 191 27.48 3.75 9.05
CA TRP A 191 28.80 3.59 8.41
C TRP A 191 28.97 2.16 7.91
N GLU A 192 29.75 2.00 6.85
CA GLU A 192 30.09 0.69 6.25
C GLU A 192 28.86 -0.08 5.69
N ASN A 193 27.66 0.49 5.75
CA ASN A 193 26.46 -0.04 5.13
C ASN A 193 26.21 0.65 3.80
N TRP A 194 25.72 -0.11 2.83
CA TRP A 194 25.34 0.39 1.51
C TRP A 194 23.98 1.05 1.62
N ASN A 195 23.92 2.35 1.40
CA ASN A 195 22.66 3.05 1.18
C ASN A 195 22.32 2.90 -0.30
N THR A 196 21.23 2.19 -0.61
CA THR A 196 20.86 1.88 -1.99
C THR A 196 19.79 2.84 -2.49
N PHE A 197 19.89 3.21 -3.75
CA PHE A 197 18.94 4.12 -4.41
C PHE A 197 18.59 3.56 -5.78
N SER A 198 17.35 3.79 -6.23
CA SER A 198 16.88 3.38 -7.54
C SER A 198 16.26 4.54 -8.32
N TYR A 199 16.54 4.61 -9.61
CA TYR A 199 16.00 5.60 -10.53
C TYR A 199 14.70 5.08 -11.17
N ILE A 200 13.58 5.70 -10.83
CA ILE A 200 12.27 5.58 -11.46
C ILE A 200 12.26 6.45 -12.73
N SER A 201 12.67 5.89 -13.87
CA SER A 201 11.91 6.16 -15.08
C SER A 201 10.66 5.29 -15.01
N GLN A 202 9.46 5.84 -15.19
CA GLN A 202 8.20 5.06 -15.18
C GLN A 202 8.24 3.80 -16.08
N PRO A 203 7.35 2.81 -15.89
CA PRO A 203 7.05 2.02 -14.71
C PRO A 203 7.82 0.68 -14.73
N SER A 204 8.33 0.29 -13.56
CA SER A 204 9.27 -0.82 -13.34
C SER A 204 8.73 -2.24 -13.58
N ALA A 205 7.49 -2.42 -14.06
CA ALA A 205 6.94 -3.75 -14.36
C ALA A 205 7.45 -4.31 -15.71
N PHE A 206 7.56 -3.48 -16.74
CA PHE A 206 7.87 -3.96 -18.10
C PHE A 206 9.33 -4.43 -18.26
N VAL A 207 10.27 -3.64 -17.75
CA VAL A 207 11.72 -3.96 -17.82
C VAL A 207 12.08 -5.11 -16.86
N LYS A 208 11.48 -5.15 -15.66
CA LYS A 208 11.65 -6.28 -14.73
C LYS A 208 11.08 -7.57 -15.31
N ASN A 209 9.92 -7.53 -15.98
CA ASN A 209 9.35 -8.70 -16.63
C ASN A 209 10.20 -9.19 -17.81
N GLN A 210 10.80 -8.27 -18.58
CA GLN A 210 11.67 -8.64 -19.70
C GLN A 210 13.01 -9.23 -19.23
N GLN A 211 13.62 -8.66 -18.18
CA GLN A 211 14.87 -9.15 -17.60
C GLN A 211 14.68 -10.45 -16.81
N ALA A 212 13.59 -10.57 -16.04
CA ALA A 212 13.23 -11.81 -15.35
C ALA A 212 12.97 -12.93 -16.36
N ARG A 213 12.23 -12.67 -17.45
CA ARG A 213 12.02 -13.66 -18.53
C ARG A 213 13.34 -14.06 -19.21
N ALA A 214 14.26 -13.11 -19.41
CA ALA A 214 15.57 -13.39 -20.01
C ALA A 214 16.53 -14.16 -19.08
N LYS A 215 16.43 -13.96 -17.76
CA LYS A 215 17.21 -14.66 -16.73
C LYS A 215 16.67 -16.07 -16.47
N LEU A 216 15.35 -16.22 -16.37
CA LEU A 216 14.64 -17.50 -16.26
C LEU A 216 14.90 -18.41 -17.47
N ALA A 217 14.92 -17.83 -18.68
CA ALA A 217 15.29 -18.57 -19.90
C ALA A 217 16.75 -19.06 -19.92
N ARG A 218 17.65 -18.48 -19.11
CA ARG A 218 19.06 -18.90 -18.98
C ARG A 218 19.31 -19.94 -17.89
N GLU A 219 18.53 -19.90 -16.82
CA GLU A 219 18.73 -20.73 -15.62
C GLU A 219 17.90 -22.02 -15.64
N GLY A 220 17.01 -22.19 -16.62
CA GLY A 220 16.16 -23.38 -16.75
C GLY A 220 15.06 -23.47 -15.69
N THR A 221 14.88 -22.41 -14.92
CA THR A 221 13.78 -22.20 -13.97
C THR A 221 12.66 -21.46 -14.69
N PHE A 222 11.44 -21.99 -14.63
CA PHE A 222 10.31 -21.47 -15.38
C PHE A 222 9.69 -20.21 -14.74
N CYS A 223 9.89 -20.01 -13.44
CA CYS A 223 9.28 -18.97 -12.63
C CYS A 223 10.27 -18.26 -11.69
N PRO A 224 10.00 -16.99 -11.32
CA PRO A 224 10.85 -16.24 -10.39
C PRO A 224 10.95 -16.90 -9.01
N LEU A 225 12.00 -16.57 -8.25
CA LEU A 225 12.20 -17.05 -6.88
C LEU A 225 10.94 -16.83 -6.03
N GLY A 226 10.47 -17.89 -5.38
CA GLY A 226 9.25 -17.89 -4.55
C GLY A 226 7.96 -18.23 -5.30
N ALA A 227 7.96 -18.27 -6.64
CA ALA A 227 6.82 -18.72 -7.45
C ALA A 227 7.07 -20.10 -8.04
N THR A 228 6.02 -20.93 -8.09
CA THR A 228 6.03 -22.26 -8.67
C THR A 228 5.40 -22.20 -10.06
N ALA A 229 6.00 -22.87 -11.05
CA ALA A 229 5.40 -22.98 -12.37
C ALA A 229 4.26 -24.00 -12.33
N CYS A 230 3.02 -23.53 -12.32
CA CYS A 230 1.84 -24.39 -12.26
C CYS A 230 1.27 -24.60 -13.65
N SER A 231 1.03 -25.86 -14.02
CA SER A 231 0.38 -26.18 -15.28
C SER A 231 -1.05 -25.64 -15.29
N LEU A 232 -1.50 -25.13 -16.43
CA LEU A 232 -2.90 -24.76 -16.61
C LEU A 232 -3.75 -25.98 -16.98
N ALA A 233 -5.02 -25.98 -16.58
CA ALA A 233 -5.93 -27.07 -16.86
C ALA A 233 -6.21 -27.21 -18.37
N GLN A 234 -6.18 -28.43 -18.89
CA GLN A 234 -6.79 -28.82 -20.17
C GLN A 234 -6.21 -28.22 -21.46
N THR A 235 -4.97 -27.75 -21.48
CA THR A 235 -4.27 -27.50 -22.74
C THR A 235 -3.30 -28.65 -23.05
N SER A 236 -3.39 -29.21 -24.26
CA SER A 236 -2.37 -30.13 -24.81
C SER A 236 -1.00 -29.47 -24.97
N ASP A 237 -0.97 -28.15 -24.80
CA ASP A 237 0.18 -27.31 -25.00
C ASP A 237 0.78 -26.93 -23.66
N SER A 238 2.11 -26.90 -23.68
CA SER A 238 3.04 -26.74 -22.58
C SER A 238 2.98 -25.33 -21.95
N THR A 239 1.81 -24.94 -21.45
CA THR A 239 1.54 -23.64 -20.83
C THR A 239 1.56 -23.76 -19.32
N TYR A 240 2.11 -22.75 -18.68
CA TYR A 240 2.22 -22.67 -17.24
C TYR A 240 2.00 -21.23 -16.80
N GLU A 241 1.58 -21.08 -15.55
CA GLU A 241 1.52 -19.81 -14.85
C GLU A 241 2.43 -19.84 -13.62
N CYS A 242 3.04 -18.71 -13.28
CA CYS A 242 3.86 -18.61 -12.09
C CYS A 242 3.01 -18.18 -10.91
N ILE A 243 2.77 -19.12 -9.99
CA ILE A 243 1.88 -18.94 -8.85
C ILE A 243 2.69 -19.00 -7.55
N ASP A 244 2.44 -18.07 -6.62
CA ASP A 244 2.89 -18.21 -5.24
C ASP A 244 1.97 -19.19 -4.50
N THR A 245 2.38 -20.46 -4.47
CA THR A 245 1.62 -21.55 -3.86
C THR A 245 1.52 -21.44 -2.34
N MET A 246 2.19 -20.47 -1.71
CA MET A 246 2.10 -20.22 -0.27
C MET A 246 0.94 -19.31 0.10
N SER A 247 0.39 -18.54 -0.86
CA SER A 247 -0.64 -17.52 -0.60
C SER A 247 -1.82 -17.52 -1.59
N GLU A 248 -1.70 -18.22 -2.72
CA GLU A 248 -2.76 -18.27 -3.73
C GLU A 248 -3.86 -19.29 -3.37
N LEU A 249 -5.12 -18.92 -3.59
CA LEU A 249 -6.31 -19.65 -3.16
C LEU A 249 -6.62 -20.88 -4.02
N GLU A 250 -6.43 -20.77 -5.32
CA GLU A 250 -6.75 -21.79 -6.33
C GLU A 250 -5.60 -22.81 -6.54
N SER A 251 -4.44 -22.60 -5.91
CA SER A 251 -3.25 -23.46 -5.95
C SER A 251 -2.46 -23.38 -4.64
N CYS A 252 -3.16 -23.56 -3.52
CA CYS A 252 -2.56 -23.51 -2.19
C CYS A 252 -1.77 -24.79 -1.87
N GLY A 253 -0.54 -24.63 -1.38
CA GLY A 253 0.35 -25.73 -0.99
C GLY A 253 1.01 -26.47 -2.15
N GLY A 254 0.73 -26.05 -3.39
CA GLY A 254 1.27 -26.64 -4.61
C GLY A 254 0.39 -26.34 -5.82
N CYS A 255 0.73 -26.88 -6.98
CA CYS A 255 -0.07 -26.65 -8.19
C CYS A 255 -1.24 -27.63 -8.30
N VAL A 256 -2.46 -27.14 -8.50
CA VAL A 256 -3.68 -27.98 -8.60
C VAL A 256 -3.70 -28.88 -9.84
N TYR A 257 -2.93 -28.53 -10.88
CA TYR A 257 -2.75 -29.39 -12.07
C TYR A 257 -1.32 -29.90 -12.25
N GLY A 258 -0.52 -29.86 -11.18
CA GLY A 258 0.88 -30.28 -11.20
C GLY A 258 1.85 -29.15 -11.55
N GLU A 259 3.06 -29.26 -11.03
CA GLU A 259 4.15 -28.35 -11.37
C GLU A 259 4.62 -28.63 -12.80
N TYR A 260 4.75 -27.58 -13.58
CA TYR A 260 5.24 -27.63 -14.94
C TYR A 260 6.74 -27.88 -14.97
N THR A 261 7.13 -28.99 -15.62
CA THR A 261 8.53 -29.34 -15.85
C THR A 261 8.81 -29.52 -17.34
N SER A 262 10.09 -29.59 -17.71
CA SER A 262 10.51 -29.92 -19.07
C SER A 262 10.06 -31.32 -19.53
N GLN A 263 9.60 -32.18 -18.62
CA GLN A 263 9.07 -33.52 -18.92
C GLN A 263 7.53 -33.57 -18.87
N GLY A 264 6.87 -32.43 -18.63
CA GLY A 264 5.42 -32.31 -18.48
C GLY A 264 4.99 -31.99 -17.04
N PRO A 265 3.68 -31.86 -16.79
CA PRO A 265 3.14 -31.59 -15.46
C PRO A 265 3.42 -32.75 -14.51
N THR A 266 3.84 -32.44 -13.29
CA THR A 266 3.99 -33.44 -12.21
C THR A 266 2.64 -33.81 -11.62
N THR A 267 2.64 -34.69 -10.61
CA THR A 267 1.43 -34.97 -9.84
C THR A 267 0.94 -33.71 -9.13
N PRO A 268 -0.35 -33.37 -9.22
CA PRO A 268 -0.94 -32.29 -8.45
C PRO A 268 -0.64 -32.40 -6.96
N THR A 269 -0.11 -31.32 -6.39
CA THR A 269 0.15 -31.17 -4.95
C THR A 269 -0.67 -30.04 -4.33
N GLY A 270 -1.24 -29.17 -5.17
CA GLY A 270 -2.06 -28.04 -4.76
C GLY A 270 -3.48 -28.40 -4.37
N THR A 271 -4.06 -27.53 -3.56
CA THR A 271 -5.48 -27.57 -3.20
C THR A 271 -6.12 -26.23 -3.57
N ASP A 272 -7.21 -26.28 -4.33
CA ASP A 272 -8.07 -25.12 -4.53
C ASP A 272 -8.94 -24.94 -3.28
N CYS A 273 -8.57 -23.97 -2.45
CA CYS A 273 -9.24 -23.66 -1.20
C CYS A 273 -10.68 -23.18 -1.42
N THR A 274 -11.01 -22.60 -2.58
CA THR A 274 -12.36 -22.09 -2.89
C THR A 274 -13.35 -23.22 -3.18
N SER A 275 -12.83 -24.40 -3.55
CA SER A 275 -13.62 -25.60 -3.83
C SER A 275 -13.89 -26.48 -2.60
N LEU A 276 -13.42 -26.06 -1.41
CA LEU A 276 -13.58 -26.85 -0.18
C LEU A 276 -15.05 -26.99 0.20
N THR A 277 -15.48 -28.25 0.35
CA THR A 277 -16.86 -28.56 0.73
C THR A 277 -17.19 -28.03 2.12
N GLY A 278 -18.29 -27.29 2.22
CA GLY A 278 -18.79 -26.74 3.48
C GLY A 278 -18.09 -25.46 3.94
N VAL A 279 -17.25 -24.86 3.08
CA VAL A 279 -16.58 -23.58 3.32
C VAL A 279 -17.17 -22.54 2.36
N LEU A 280 -17.53 -21.36 2.87
CA LEU A 280 -18.07 -20.30 2.01
C LEU A 280 -17.01 -19.84 1.00
N ASN A 281 -17.42 -19.44 -0.22
CA ASN A 281 -16.50 -18.94 -1.27
C ASN A 281 -15.62 -17.75 -0.82
N ASN A 282 -16.06 -17.00 0.19
CA ASN A 282 -15.32 -15.89 0.82
C ASN A 282 -14.86 -16.20 2.26
N GLY A 283 -14.95 -17.47 2.67
CA GLY A 283 -14.70 -18.00 4.00
C GLY A 283 -13.42 -18.81 4.14
N VAL A 284 -12.49 -18.68 3.19
CA VAL A 284 -11.25 -19.47 3.11
C VAL A 284 -10.06 -18.62 2.67
N ALA A 285 -8.87 -18.95 3.18
CA ALA A 285 -7.60 -18.32 2.80
C ALA A 285 -6.53 -19.41 2.57
N CYS A 286 -5.53 -19.11 1.74
CA CYS A 286 -4.28 -19.87 1.71
C CYS A 286 -3.26 -19.18 2.62
N HIS A 287 -2.71 -19.91 3.59
CA HIS A 287 -1.70 -19.40 4.51
C HIS A 287 -0.59 -20.43 4.68
N ASP A 288 0.65 -20.03 4.38
CA ASP A 288 1.83 -20.89 4.40
C ASP A 288 1.62 -22.22 3.65
N GLY A 289 0.94 -22.16 2.50
CA GLY A 289 0.64 -23.32 1.67
C GLY A 289 -0.41 -24.27 2.26
N ARG A 290 -1.26 -23.77 3.16
CA ARG A 290 -2.38 -24.53 3.75
C ARG A 290 -3.69 -23.77 3.62
N CYS A 291 -4.74 -24.46 3.19
CA CYS A 291 -6.08 -23.89 3.23
C CYS A 291 -6.55 -23.75 4.68
N VAL A 292 -6.92 -22.53 5.06
CA VAL A 292 -7.48 -22.20 6.36
C VAL A 292 -8.91 -21.70 6.14
N ALA A 293 -9.88 -22.47 6.61
CA ALA A 293 -11.28 -22.06 6.63
C ALA A 293 -11.55 -21.17 7.85
N PHE A 294 -12.26 -20.07 7.63
CA PHE A 294 -12.68 -19.13 8.67
C PHE A 294 -14.17 -18.78 8.60
N ALA A 295 -14.91 -19.26 7.59
CA ALA A 295 -16.36 -19.28 7.58
C ALA A 295 -16.92 -20.50 6.83
N CYS A 296 -17.94 -21.13 7.40
CA CYS A 296 -18.58 -22.33 6.85
C CYS A 296 -19.89 -22.00 6.14
N GLU A 297 -20.26 -22.82 5.15
CA GLU A 297 -21.61 -22.79 4.57
C GLU A 297 -22.66 -23.24 5.58
N ASP A 298 -23.93 -22.90 5.33
CA ASP A 298 -25.04 -23.32 6.18
C ASP A 298 -25.04 -24.85 6.36
N GLY A 299 -25.02 -25.29 7.62
CA GLY A 299 -24.97 -26.72 7.98
C GLY A 299 -23.59 -27.28 8.30
N TYR A 300 -22.53 -26.47 8.21
CA TYR A 300 -21.15 -26.84 8.57
C TYR A 300 -20.64 -25.97 9.74
N THR A 301 -19.72 -26.51 10.55
CA THR A 301 -19.12 -25.81 11.70
C THR A 301 -17.60 -25.98 11.69
N LEU A 302 -16.85 -24.91 11.95
CA LEU A 302 -15.38 -24.95 12.06
C LEU A 302 -14.96 -25.80 13.27
N ILE A 303 -13.99 -26.70 13.05
CA ILE A 303 -13.40 -27.54 14.10
C ILE A 303 -11.89 -27.22 14.15
N ASP A 304 -11.49 -26.44 15.17
CA ASP A 304 -10.14 -26.14 15.70
C ASP A 304 -9.17 -25.10 15.06
N ASP A 305 -8.59 -24.29 15.98
CA ASP A 305 -7.24 -23.68 16.13
C ASP A 305 -6.72 -22.46 15.32
N SER A 306 -7.55 -21.66 14.64
CA SER A 306 -7.09 -20.35 14.13
C SER A 306 -6.94 -19.32 15.27
N LYS A 307 -5.71 -18.94 15.62
CA LYS A 307 -5.43 -17.80 16.52
C LYS A 307 -6.04 -16.53 15.93
N ALA A 308 -7.18 -16.10 16.48
CA ALA A 308 -7.80 -14.84 16.14
C ALA A 308 -6.87 -13.68 16.52
N VAL A 309 -6.39 -12.91 15.54
CA VAL A 309 -6.05 -11.51 15.80
C VAL A 309 -7.35 -10.85 16.22
N ALA A 310 -7.35 -10.14 17.34
CA ALA A 310 -8.60 -9.68 17.92
C ALA A 310 -8.39 -8.38 18.69
N ASN A 311 -9.42 -7.54 18.67
CA ASN A 311 -9.43 -6.24 19.31
C ASN A 311 -9.80 -6.38 20.77
N TYR A 312 -8.87 -6.01 21.63
CA TYR A 312 -9.09 -6.00 23.08
C TYR A 312 -10.19 -5.00 23.44
N ILE A 313 -11.25 -5.47 24.10
CA ILE A 313 -12.37 -4.61 24.56
C ILE A 313 -12.48 -4.51 26.08
N GLY A 314 -11.60 -5.19 26.82
CA GLY A 314 -11.57 -5.16 28.28
C GLY A 314 -11.29 -6.52 28.92
N CYS A 315 -11.04 -6.48 30.22
CA CYS A 315 -10.93 -7.66 31.08
C CYS A 315 -12.22 -7.80 31.87
N PHE A 316 -12.77 -9.00 31.94
CA PHE A 316 -14.04 -9.28 32.60
C PHE A 316 -13.85 -10.31 33.71
N SER A 317 -14.63 -10.19 34.78
CA SER A 317 -14.74 -11.25 35.79
C SER A 317 -15.16 -12.55 35.11
N ARG A 318 -14.61 -13.68 35.56
CA ARG A 318 -15.04 -15.02 35.12
C ARG A 318 -16.52 -15.28 35.29
N ASP A 319 -17.19 -14.55 36.18
CA ASP A 319 -18.64 -14.64 36.37
C ASP A 319 -19.42 -14.34 35.07
N VAL A 320 -18.80 -13.62 34.11
CA VAL A 320 -19.36 -13.42 32.76
C VAL A 320 -19.59 -14.73 31.99
N LEU A 321 -18.95 -15.83 32.40
CA LEU A 321 -19.07 -17.16 31.77
C LEU A 321 -20.17 -18.05 32.41
N ASP A 322 -20.99 -17.46 33.28
CA ASP A 322 -22.07 -18.04 34.08
C ASP A 322 -22.47 -19.49 33.74
N GLY A 323 -22.17 -20.42 34.66
CA GLY A 323 -22.62 -21.82 34.61
C GLY A 323 -21.81 -22.77 33.72
N ARG A 324 -20.80 -22.30 32.98
CA ARG A 324 -19.95 -23.18 32.16
C ARG A 324 -18.77 -23.73 32.97
N THR A 325 -18.83 -25.02 33.33
CA THR A 325 -17.76 -25.71 34.05
C THR A 325 -16.53 -25.87 33.16
N HIS A 326 -15.39 -25.28 33.58
CA HIS A 326 -14.13 -25.35 32.84
C HIS A 326 -12.95 -25.81 33.73
N PRO A 327 -12.06 -26.71 33.25
CA PRO A 327 -10.84 -27.15 33.92
C PRO A 327 -9.86 -26.00 34.17
N SER A 328 -9.25 -26.00 35.35
CA SER A 328 -8.55 -24.86 35.96
C SER A 328 -7.13 -24.57 35.45
N TYR A 329 -6.71 -25.00 34.25
CA TYR A 329 -5.28 -24.89 33.88
C TYR A 329 -4.93 -24.83 32.38
N LYS A 330 -5.84 -24.41 31.49
CA LYS A 330 -5.51 -24.19 30.07
C LYS A 330 -6.13 -22.88 29.58
N LEU A 331 -5.45 -22.20 28.66
CA LEU A 331 -5.95 -21.03 27.92
C LEU A 331 -7.08 -21.51 26.99
N TRP A 332 -8.33 -21.07 27.23
CA TRP A 332 -9.51 -21.51 26.46
C TRP A 332 -10.13 -20.28 25.79
N CYS A 333 -10.51 -20.40 24.52
CA CYS A 333 -11.25 -19.37 23.81
C CYS A 333 -12.73 -19.77 23.75
N LEU A 334 -13.64 -18.86 24.14
CA LEU A 334 -15.08 -19.01 23.93
C LEU A 334 -15.51 -18.02 22.84
N CYS A 335 -15.94 -18.54 21.70
CA CYS A 335 -16.54 -17.73 20.64
C CYS A 335 -18.04 -17.57 20.88
N THR A 336 -18.55 -16.35 20.83
CA THR A 336 -19.97 -16.02 21.00
C THR A 336 -20.32 -14.79 20.18
N ASP A 337 -21.55 -14.74 19.65
CA ASP A 337 -22.10 -13.55 19.00
C ASP A 337 -22.70 -12.55 20.00
N GLU A 338 -22.93 -12.99 21.24
CA GLU A 338 -23.41 -12.15 22.32
C GLU A 338 -22.24 -11.41 22.98
N PRO A 339 -22.24 -10.07 23.03
CA PRO A 339 -21.20 -9.33 23.73
C PRO A 339 -21.25 -9.62 25.23
N PRO A 340 -20.10 -9.60 25.94
CA PRO A 340 -20.09 -9.77 27.39
C PRO A 340 -20.89 -8.67 28.07
N ASN A 341 -21.59 -9.00 29.16
CA ASN A 341 -22.26 -7.99 29.98
C ASN A 341 -21.18 -7.04 30.56
N PRO A 342 -21.22 -5.72 30.23
CA PRO A 342 -20.26 -4.75 30.72
C PRO A 342 -20.19 -4.61 32.25
N GLU A 343 -21.20 -5.05 33.00
CA GLU A 343 -21.18 -5.05 34.47
C GLU A 343 -20.05 -5.89 35.06
N TYR A 344 -19.53 -6.86 34.29
CA TYR A 344 -18.41 -7.70 34.71
C TYR A 344 -17.04 -7.12 34.36
N LEU A 345 -16.94 -5.91 33.79
CA LEU A 345 -15.67 -5.28 33.44
C LEU A 345 -14.84 -4.97 34.70
N ILE A 346 -13.59 -5.45 34.76
CA ILE A 346 -12.66 -5.32 35.90
C ILE A 346 -11.37 -4.57 35.50
N ASP A 347 -10.62 -4.12 36.51
CA ASP A 347 -9.39 -3.35 36.32
C ASP A 347 -8.19 -4.25 35.99
N GLY A 348 -7.72 -4.15 34.76
CA GLY A 348 -6.55 -4.87 34.27
C GLY A 348 -6.78 -6.38 34.15
N CYS A 349 -6.08 -7.01 33.22
CA CYS A 349 -5.99 -8.47 33.21
C CYS A 349 -4.81 -8.77 34.15
N HIS A 350 -5.10 -9.25 35.36
CA HIS A 350 -4.05 -9.40 36.37
C HIS A 350 -3.01 -10.43 35.93
N ASN A 351 -1.79 -10.23 36.45
CA ASN A 351 -0.63 -11.06 36.16
C ASN A 351 -0.96 -12.53 36.50
N PRO A 352 -0.78 -13.50 35.58
CA PRO A 352 -1.13 -14.90 35.79
C PRO A 352 -0.48 -15.56 37.02
N SER A 353 0.50 -14.89 37.66
CA SER A 353 1.12 -15.28 38.92
C SER A 353 0.22 -15.15 40.17
N GLU A 354 -0.88 -14.39 40.13
CA GLU A 354 -1.72 -14.14 41.31
C GLU A 354 -2.95 -15.07 41.42
N GLY A 355 -3.11 -16.02 40.49
CA GLY A 355 -4.16 -17.04 40.56
C GLY A 355 -5.59 -16.51 40.37
N THR A 356 -5.74 -15.28 39.87
CA THR A 356 -7.03 -14.73 39.46
C THR A 356 -7.45 -15.34 38.12
N SER A 357 -8.74 -15.64 38.00
CA SER A 357 -9.34 -16.18 36.79
C SER A 357 -10.05 -15.06 36.05
N ASP A 358 -9.29 -14.26 35.30
CA ASP A 358 -9.83 -13.16 34.51
C ASP A 358 -10.10 -13.63 33.08
N VAL A 359 -11.12 -13.05 32.44
CA VAL A 359 -11.47 -13.33 31.05
C VAL A 359 -11.08 -12.13 30.21
N THR A 360 -10.04 -12.27 29.38
CA THR A 360 -9.75 -11.29 28.33
C THR A 360 -10.79 -11.45 27.25
N VAL A 361 -11.64 -10.43 27.06
CA VAL A 361 -12.59 -10.44 25.94
C VAL A 361 -12.00 -9.66 24.78
N ILE A 362 -12.01 -10.33 23.65
CA ILE A 362 -11.51 -9.81 22.39
C ILE A 362 -12.66 -9.87 21.38
N VAL A 363 -12.86 -8.79 20.63
CA VAL A 363 -13.73 -8.81 19.45
C VAL A 363 -12.86 -9.31 18.31
N PRO A 364 -13.15 -10.49 17.70
CA PRO A 364 -12.34 -11.02 16.61
C PRO A 364 -12.22 -9.96 15.51
N TYR A 365 -11.00 -9.79 14.99
CA TYR A 365 -10.68 -8.78 13.99
C TYR A 365 -11.62 -8.93 12.80
N GLN A 366 -12.61 -8.04 12.72
CA GLN A 366 -13.46 -7.97 11.55
C GLN A 366 -12.66 -7.25 10.47
N LEU A 367 -12.12 -8.02 9.51
CA LEU A 367 -11.40 -7.55 8.32
C LEU A 367 -12.13 -6.43 7.56
N ALA A 368 -13.41 -6.18 7.84
CA ALA A 368 -14.18 -5.08 7.30
C ALA A 368 -13.73 -3.68 7.78
N TYR A 369 -13.20 -3.56 9.01
CA TYR A 369 -13.04 -2.26 9.69
C TYR A 369 -11.61 -1.96 10.20
N GLN A 370 -10.72 -2.96 10.30
CA GLN A 370 -9.28 -2.81 10.60
C GLN A 370 -8.90 -1.98 11.84
N PHE A 371 -9.82 -1.80 12.80
CA PHE A 371 -9.49 -1.16 14.07
C PHE A 371 -8.45 -1.97 14.83
N VAL A 372 -7.47 -1.29 15.39
CA VAL A 372 -6.43 -1.80 16.28
C VAL A 372 -6.57 -1.06 17.61
N TRP A 373 -6.52 -1.81 18.71
CA TRP A 373 -6.58 -1.20 20.04
C TRP A 373 -5.32 -0.38 20.31
N TYR A 374 -5.50 0.85 20.77
CA TYR A 374 -4.40 1.77 21.09
C TYR A 374 -4.13 1.79 22.59
N ASN A 375 -5.07 2.33 23.38
CA ASN A 375 -5.00 2.37 24.85
C ASN A 375 -6.34 2.82 25.47
N CYS A 376 -6.44 2.91 26.80
CA CYS A 376 -7.56 3.52 27.50
C CYS A 376 -7.20 4.89 28.11
N HIS A 377 -8.14 5.85 28.05
CA HIS A 377 -7.91 7.23 28.49
C HIS A 377 -9.08 7.76 29.33
N THR A 378 -8.77 8.62 30.30
CA THR A 378 -9.80 9.40 31.00
C THR A 378 -9.86 10.80 30.40
N PHE A 379 -10.97 11.15 29.77
CA PHE A 379 -11.25 12.53 29.37
C PHE A 379 -12.76 12.76 29.26
N ILE A 380 -13.15 14.03 29.39
CA ILE A 380 -14.54 14.45 29.17
C ILE A 380 -14.62 14.96 27.73
N PRO A 381 -15.33 14.28 26.83
CA PRO A 381 -15.52 14.77 25.47
C PRO A 381 -16.30 16.08 25.43
N ASN A 382 -15.87 17.00 24.56
CA ASN A 382 -16.58 18.28 24.34
C ASN A 382 -17.85 18.14 23.49
N THR A 383 -18.14 16.96 22.96
CA THR A 383 -19.37 16.69 22.20
C THR A 383 -19.99 15.35 22.60
N PRO A 384 -21.32 15.22 22.52
CA PRO A 384 -22.00 13.97 22.86
C PRO A 384 -21.51 12.82 21.96
N GLY A 385 -21.39 11.62 22.53
CA GLY A 385 -21.23 10.40 21.74
C GLY A 385 -22.58 9.81 21.32
N THR A 386 -22.54 8.73 20.55
CA THR A 386 -23.72 7.98 20.10
C THR A 386 -23.87 6.72 20.94
N ILE A 387 -25.06 6.45 21.48
CA ILE A 387 -25.30 5.21 22.23
C ILE A 387 -25.37 4.04 21.24
N VAL A 388 -24.64 2.98 21.54
CA VAL A 388 -24.57 1.75 20.72
C VAL A 388 -24.83 0.52 21.59
N SER A 389 -25.21 -0.60 20.98
CA SER A 389 -25.46 -1.86 21.68
C SER A 389 -24.19 -2.67 22.00
N SER A 390 -23.09 -2.39 21.31
CA SER A 390 -21.82 -3.09 21.52
C SER A 390 -20.62 -2.28 21.01
N ALA A 391 -19.41 -2.65 21.45
CA ALA A 391 -18.17 -2.11 20.89
C ALA A 391 -18.04 -2.42 19.38
N ARG A 392 -18.56 -3.57 18.93
CA ARG A 392 -18.61 -3.94 17.50
C ARG A 392 -19.47 -2.96 16.69
N ASP A 393 -20.64 -2.58 17.22
CA ASP A 393 -21.51 -1.59 16.57
C ASP A 393 -20.86 -0.21 16.52
N CYS A 394 -20.01 0.11 17.50
CA CYS A 394 -19.18 1.31 17.45
C CYS A 394 -18.19 1.25 16.29
N PHE A 395 -17.46 0.15 16.10
CA PHE A 395 -16.53 0.00 14.98
C PHE A 395 -17.23 0.09 13.63
N ALA A 396 -18.40 -0.54 13.49
CA ALA A 396 -19.19 -0.43 12.26
C ALA A 396 -19.61 1.01 11.97
N THR A 397 -20.00 1.75 13.00
CA THR A 397 -20.39 3.17 12.91
C THR A 397 -19.20 4.07 12.61
N CYS A 398 -18.03 3.79 13.20
CA CYS A 398 -16.82 4.59 13.06
C CYS A 398 -15.92 4.18 11.90
N ASN A 399 -16.27 3.17 11.12
CA ASN A 399 -15.50 2.73 9.96
C ASN A 399 -15.11 3.85 8.97
N PRO A 400 -15.90 4.91 8.74
CA PRO A 400 -15.45 6.01 7.87
C PRO A 400 -14.34 6.90 8.47
N TYR A 401 -14.07 6.78 9.76
CA TYR A 401 -13.25 7.70 10.56
C TYR A 401 -12.01 6.99 11.08
N SER A 402 -10.84 7.62 11.03
CA SER A 402 -9.57 6.99 11.46
C SER A 402 -9.54 6.48 12.90
N TRP A 403 -10.45 6.93 13.77
CA TRP A 403 -10.46 6.55 15.17
C TRP A 403 -11.87 6.25 15.67
N ALA A 404 -11.95 5.32 16.62
CA ALA A 404 -13.14 5.00 17.39
C ALA A 404 -12.81 5.04 18.89
N GLY A 405 -13.71 5.62 19.67
CA GLY A 405 -13.70 5.61 21.12
C GLY A 405 -14.94 4.91 21.64
N VAL A 406 -14.76 3.92 22.50
CA VAL A 406 -15.83 3.22 23.21
C VAL A 406 -15.72 3.56 24.69
N VAL A 407 -16.81 3.99 25.32
CA VAL A 407 -16.88 4.15 26.78
C VAL A 407 -18.11 3.43 27.32
N TYR A 408 -17.92 2.72 28.43
CA TYR A 408 -18.99 2.14 29.22
C TYR A 408 -19.39 3.14 30.30
N ASN A 409 -20.67 3.43 30.46
CA ASN A 409 -21.11 4.41 31.45
C ASN A 409 -20.76 3.93 32.89
N PRO A 410 -20.23 4.81 33.76
CA PRO A 410 -19.76 4.39 35.08
C PRO A 410 -20.88 4.07 36.08
N GLN A 411 -22.10 4.55 35.87
CA GLN A 411 -23.27 4.22 36.69
C GLN A 411 -24.04 3.00 36.17
N ASP A 412 -24.10 2.86 34.85
CA ASP A 412 -24.77 1.74 34.17
C ASP A 412 -23.91 1.28 32.99
N PRO A 413 -22.98 0.32 33.21
CA PRO A 413 -22.05 -0.14 32.19
C PRO A 413 -22.73 -0.67 30.92
N SER A 414 -24.01 -1.08 30.99
CA SER A 414 -24.77 -1.52 29.81
C SER A 414 -24.99 -0.40 28.78
N ILE A 415 -24.89 0.87 29.21
CA ILE A 415 -24.94 2.03 28.32
C ILE A 415 -23.55 2.25 27.71
N ILE A 416 -23.39 1.77 26.49
CA ILE A 416 -22.16 1.92 25.71
C ILE A 416 -22.27 3.16 24.83
N THR A 417 -21.33 4.08 24.98
CA THR A 417 -21.24 5.28 24.15
C THR A 417 -20.06 5.16 23.20
N CYS A 418 -20.37 5.30 21.92
CA CYS A 418 -19.42 5.30 20.82
C CYS A 418 -19.12 6.72 20.35
N ARG A 419 -17.88 6.96 19.94
CA ARG A 419 -17.51 8.21 19.28
C ARG A 419 -16.48 7.97 18.19
N CYS A 420 -16.69 8.62 17.06
CA CYS A 420 -15.81 8.52 15.91
C CYS A 420 -15.01 9.80 15.76
N TYR A 421 -13.75 9.68 15.33
CA TYR A 421 -12.90 10.85 15.14
C TYR A 421 -12.13 10.78 13.83
N ASN A 422 -12.10 11.91 13.13
CA ASN A 422 -11.19 12.10 12.01
C ASN A 422 -9.75 12.04 12.51
N TYR A 423 -8.82 11.81 11.58
CA TYR A 423 -7.40 11.87 11.87
C TYR A 423 -6.97 13.20 12.54
N SER A 424 -7.59 14.32 12.19
CA SER A 424 -7.27 15.65 12.75
C SER A 424 -7.98 15.99 14.07
N ASP A 425 -9.10 15.30 14.37
CA ASP A 425 -10.05 15.73 15.41
C ASP A 425 -10.16 14.69 16.54
N HIS A 426 -9.24 13.72 16.58
CA HIS A 426 -9.18 12.79 17.70
C HIS A 426 -8.77 13.54 18.97
N PRO A 427 -9.36 13.23 20.13
CA PRO A 427 -9.04 13.88 21.39
C PRO A 427 -7.58 13.58 21.67
N TRP A 428 -6.74 14.61 21.53
CA TRP A 428 -5.34 14.52 21.90
C TRP A 428 -5.29 14.13 23.37
N TYR A 429 -4.66 12.98 23.59
CA TYR A 429 -4.83 12.13 24.74
C TYR A 429 -4.66 12.89 26.06
N GLY A 430 -5.73 12.91 26.86
CA GLY A 430 -5.58 13.14 28.29
C GLY A 430 -4.65 12.08 28.92
N THR A 431 -4.34 12.24 30.20
CA THR A 431 -3.59 11.25 30.97
C THR A 431 -4.11 9.84 30.67
N PRO A 432 -3.25 8.88 30.26
CA PRO A 432 -3.62 7.48 30.17
C PRO A 432 -4.39 7.09 31.42
N ALA A 433 -5.50 6.39 31.25
CA ALA A 433 -6.25 5.96 32.42
C ALA A 433 -5.35 5.04 33.24
N THR A 434 -5.28 5.25 34.56
CA THR A 434 -4.58 4.33 35.46
C THR A 434 -5.19 2.92 35.43
N ALA A 435 -6.43 2.82 34.96
CA ALA A 435 -7.26 1.62 34.91
C ALA A 435 -8.23 1.69 33.72
N CYS A 436 -8.38 0.61 32.96
CA CYS A 436 -9.34 0.53 31.85
C CYS A 436 -10.73 0.07 32.35
N LEU A 437 -11.39 0.93 33.12
CA LEU A 437 -12.68 0.67 33.79
C LEU A 437 -13.87 1.39 33.13
N PRO A 438 -15.12 1.10 33.54
CA PRO A 438 -16.26 1.94 33.17
C PRO A 438 -15.99 3.43 33.47
N GLY A 439 -16.30 4.29 32.51
CA GLY A 439 -15.94 5.71 32.49
C GLY A 439 -14.64 6.04 31.76
N ALA A 440 -13.77 5.05 31.51
CA ALA A 440 -12.60 5.23 30.65
C ALA A 440 -12.95 4.99 29.17
N TRP A 441 -12.34 5.77 28.29
CA TRP A 441 -12.46 5.64 26.84
C TRP A 441 -11.45 4.63 26.32
N PHE A 442 -11.93 3.55 25.73
CA PHE A 442 -11.15 2.59 24.96
C PHE A 442 -10.97 3.15 23.55
N ILE A 443 -9.74 3.49 23.19
CA ILE A 443 -9.41 4.13 21.91
C ILE A 443 -8.83 3.11 20.94
N TYR A 444 -9.30 3.19 19.70
CA TYR A 444 -8.88 2.34 18.60
C TYR A 444 -8.54 3.20 17.39
N ASN A 445 -7.48 2.86 16.66
CA ASN A 445 -7.13 3.48 15.40
C ASN A 445 -7.34 2.52 14.23
N HIS A 446 -7.66 3.05 13.07
CA HIS A 446 -7.56 2.32 11.80
C HIS A 446 -7.20 3.27 10.67
N PHE A 447 -6.66 2.74 9.59
CA PHE A 447 -6.41 3.51 8.38
C PHE A 447 -7.69 3.49 7.52
N PRO A 448 -8.44 4.60 7.44
CA PRO A 448 -9.67 4.61 6.67
C PRO A 448 -9.34 4.31 5.22
N GLN A 449 -9.91 3.23 4.71
CA GLN A 449 -9.77 2.84 3.31
C GLN A 449 -10.35 3.94 2.41
N PRO A 450 -9.70 4.33 1.29
CA PRO A 450 -10.14 5.43 0.45
C PRO A 450 -11.59 5.25 -0.03
N SER A 451 -12.32 6.36 -0.11
CA SER A 451 -13.77 6.48 -0.30
C SER A 451 -14.36 5.72 -1.51
N GLY A 452 -13.53 5.27 -2.46
CA GLY A 452 -13.91 4.37 -3.56
C GLY A 452 -14.31 2.96 -3.11
N ALA A 453 -13.72 2.43 -2.03
CA ALA A 453 -14.07 1.12 -1.48
C ALA A 453 -15.38 1.16 -0.67
N VAL A 454 -15.68 2.28 -0.01
CA VAL A 454 -16.91 2.49 0.77
C VAL A 454 -18.11 2.77 -0.16
N LYS A 455 -17.92 3.52 -1.26
CA LYS A 455 -18.98 3.67 -2.29
C LYS A 455 -19.32 2.35 -2.98
N ARG A 456 -18.32 1.47 -3.21
CA ARG A 456 -18.54 0.08 -3.68
C ARG A 456 -19.34 -0.77 -2.67
N ARG A 457 -19.18 -0.52 -1.37
CA ARG A 457 -19.86 -1.27 -0.29
C ARG A 457 -21.25 -0.74 0.07
N LEU A 458 -21.51 0.57 -0.06
CA LEU A 458 -22.84 1.16 0.11
C LEU A 458 -23.71 1.05 -1.15
N GLY A 459 -23.10 1.12 -2.35
CA GLY A 459 -23.78 0.88 -3.64
C GLY A 459 -24.39 -0.51 -3.71
N ASN A 460 -23.63 -1.55 -3.32
CA ASN A 460 -24.10 -2.94 -3.30
C ASN A 460 -25.26 -3.20 -2.33
N ARG A 461 -25.59 -2.28 -1.41
CA ARG A 461 -26.73 -2.42 -0.49
C ARG A 461 -27.97 -1.64 -0.92
N MET A 462 -27.85 -0.66 -1.83
CA MET A 462 -28.98 0.08 -2.37
C MET A 462 -29.40 -0.36 -3.79
N GLU A 463 -28.57 -1.14 -4.49
CA GLU A 463 -28.83 -1.64 -5.85
C GLU A 463 -29.53 -3.01 -5.89
N VAL A 464 -30.20 -3.41 -4.80
CA VAL A 464 -31.12 -4.58 -4.80
C VAL A 464 -32.51 -4.18 -5.35
N ARG A 465 -32.67 -2.97 -5.90
CA ARG A 465 -33.94 -2.51 -6.47
C ARG A 465 -33.77 -1.65 -7.72
N SER A 466 -33.41 -2.23 -8.85
CA SER A 466 -34.14 -2.04 -10.12
C SER A 466 -33.50 -2.86 -11.26
N SER A 467 -34.37 -3.49 -12.04
CA SER A 467 -34.17 -4.49 -13.10
C SER A 467 -33.29 -4.08 -14.31
N ASN A 468 -32.43 -5.04 -14.70
CA ASN A 468 -31.98 -5.37 -16.07
C ASN A 468 -31.06 -4.39 -16.85
N ALA A 469 -30.13 -3.71 -16.19
CA ALA A 469 -28.95 -3.20 -16.89
C ALA A 469 -27.74 -4.11 -16.58
N LEU A 470 -27.13 -4.71 -17.61
CA LEU A 470 -25.95 -5.57 -17.47
C LEU A 470 -24.68 -4.77 -17.16
N CYS A 471 -24.70 -3.48 -17.48
CA CYS A 471 -23.66 -2.51 -17.22
C CYS A 471 -24.24 -1.23 -16.61
N PRO A 472 -23.45 -0.47 -15.85
CA PRO A 472 -23.82 0.88 -15.41
C PRO A 472 -24.22 1.79 -16.57
N ASP A 473 -25.03 2.81 -16.28
CA ASP A 473 -25.47 3.80 -17.27
C ASP A 473 -24.28 4.42 -18.03
N GLY A 474 -24.35 4.37 -19.37
CA GLY A 474 -23.31 4.89 -20.27
C GLY A 474 -22.25 3.87 -20.72
N LEU A 475 -22.29 2.63 -20.24
CA LEU A 475 -21.37 1.57 -20.65
C LEU A 475 -22.08 0.48 -21.46
N THR A 476 -21.36 -0.07 -22.45
CA THR A 476 -21.87 -1.13 -23.33
C THR A 476 -21.30 -2.48 -22.89
N PRO A 477 -22.12 -3.53 -22.68
CA PRO A 477 -21.62 -4.87 -22.37
C PRO A 477 -21.02 -5.52 -23.62
N CYS A 478 -19.70 -5.56 -23.73
CA CYS A 478 -18.95 -6.12 -24.86
C CYS A 478 -18.46 -7.54 -24.56
N ASN A 479 -18.59 -8.46 -25.50
CA ASN A 479 -18.05 -9.81 -25.34
C ASN A 479 -16.53 -9.77 -25.23
N ILE A 480 -15.99 -10.68 -24.42
CA ILE A 480 -14.54 -10.90 -24.31
C ILE A 480 -14.15 -11.98 -25.35
N LEU A 481 -12.97 -11.83 -25.96
CA LEU A 481 -12.40 -12.86 -26.84
C LEU A 481 -12.31 -14.19 -26.06
N ASP A 482 -12.69 -15.29 -26.71
CA ASP A 482 -12.75 -16.66 -26.15
C ASP A 482 -13.82 -16.92 -25.06
N GLY A 483 -14.65 -15.93 -24.73
CA GLY A 483 -15.73 -16.08 -23.75
C GLY A 483 -16.96 -16.90 -24.22
N ALA A 484 -16.94 -17.48 -25.42
CA ALA A 484 -18.07 -18.19 -26.06
C ALA A 484 -19.43 -17.45 -26.05
N GLY A 485 -19.44 -16.12 -25.89
CA GLY A 485 -20.65 -15.32 -25.72
C GLY A 485 -21.32 -15.45 -24.35
N LEU A 486 -20.61 -15.99 -23.35
CA LEU A 486 -21.05 -16.16 -21.96
C LEU A 486 -20.34 -15.21 -20.97
N ALA A 487 -19.34 -14.47 -21.43
CA ALA A 487 -18.62 -13.47 -20.64
C ALA A 487 -18.59 -12.11 -21.36
N TYR A 488 -18.67 -11.03 -20.58
CA TYR A 488 -18.68 -9.67 -21.07
C TYR A 488 -17.92 -8.71 -20.16
N GLU A 489 -17.51 -7.60 -20.73
CA GLU A 489 -16.91 -6.46 -20.06
C GLU A 489 -17.71 -5.19 -20.39
N CYS A 490 -17.87 -4.29 -19.43
CA CYS A 490 -18.57 -3.02 -19.63
C CYS A 490 -17.60 -1.97 -20.18
N ILE A 491 -17.71 -1.65 -21.47
CA ILE A 491 -16.80 -0.75 -22.19
C ILE A 491 -17.52 0.54 -22.60
N ASP A 492 -16.86 1.69 -22.42
CA ASP A 492 -17.28 2.95 -23.03
C ASP A 492 -16.79 3.01 -24.50
N THR A 493 -17.65 2.59 -25.41
CA THR A 493 -17.34 2.50 -26.85
C THR A 493 -17.15 3.86 -27.52
N ASP A 494 -17.41 4.98 -26.83
CA ASP A 494 -17.16 6.32 -27.37
C ASP A 494 -15.73 6.81 -27.14
N GLN A 495 -14.97 6.18 -26.24
CA GLN A 495 -13.62 6.59 -25.85
C GLN A 495 -12.58 5.46 -25.88
N GLU A 496 -13.00 4.19 -25.90
CA GLU A 496 -12.08 3.06 -25.89
C GLU A 496 -11.44 2.85 -27.28
N LEU A 497 -10.12 2.62 -27.31
CA LEU A 497 -9.27 2.58 -28.50
C LEU A 497 -9.45 1.31 -29.35
N GLU A 498 -9.63 0.17 -28.71
CA GLU A 498 -9.72 -1.16 -29.33
C GLU A 498 -11.16 -1.56 -29.69
N SER A 499 -12.16 -0.89 -29.11
CA SER A 499 -13.61 -1.06 -29.30
C SER A 499 -14.28 0.29 -29.64
N CYS A 500 -13.60 1.12 -30.43
CA CYS A 500 -14.10 2.44 -30.79
C CYS A 500 -15.31 2.34 -31.73
N GLY A 501 -16.43 2.94 -31.35
CA GLY A 501 -17.67 2.93 -32.13
C GLY A 501 -18.50 1.65 -32.00
N GLY A 502 -18.04 0.69 -31.19
CA GLY A 502 -18.76 -0.55 -30.88
C GLY A 502 -17.86 -1.64 -30.32
N CYS A 503 -18.47 -2.68 -29.75
CA CYS A 503 -17.74 -3.81 -29.17
C CYS A 503 -16.96 -4.61 -30.23
N ARG A 504 -15.65 -4.74 -30.06
CA ARG A 504 -14.75 -5.48 -30.97
C ARG A 504 -15.19 -6.92 -31.25
N TYR A 505 -15.74 -7.58 -30.23
CA TYR A 505 -16.21 -8.97 -30.30
C TYR A 505 -17.74 -9.09 -30.21
N GLY A 506 -18.44 -7.98 -30.47
CA GLY A 506 -19.91 -7.90 -30.41
C GLY A 506 -20.43 -7.61 -29.00
N THR A 507 -21.70 -7.18 -28.93
CA THR A 507 -22.37 -6.86 -27.67
C THR A 507 -22.94 -8.13 -27.04
N PHE A 508 -22.77 -8.27 -25.74
CA PHE A 508 -23.25 -9.42 -24.97
C PHE A 508 -24.78 -9.46 -24.90
N LEU A 509 -25.35 -10.65 -25.11
CA LEU A 509 -26.80 -10.94 -25.16
C LEU A 509 -27.62 -10.17 -26.21
N SER A 510 -27.00 -9.38 -27.09
CA SER A 510 -27.72 -8.79 -28.22
C SER A 510 -27.83 -9.80 -29.36
N THR A 511 -29.02 -10.35 -29.58
CA THR A 511 -29.30 -11.30 -30.68
C THR A 511 -29.63 -10.61 -32.01
N GLY A 512 -29.27 -9.34 -32.18
CA GLY A 512 -29.62 -8.57 -33.36
C GLY A 512 -28.64 -7.44 -33.68
N ASP A 513 -28.26 -7.41 -34.96
CA ASP A 513 -27.49 -6.42 -35.72
C ASP A 513 -25.95 -6.39 -35.58
N GLN A 514 -25.32 -7.03 -36.56
CA GLN A 514 -23.88 -7.21 -36.80
C GLN A 514 -23.25 -6.02 -37.54
N ASN A 515 -23.70 -4.79 -37.30
CA ASN A 515 -23.24 -3.63 -38.07
C ASN A 515 -22.94 -2.39 -37.22
N HIS A 516 -22.31 -2.60 -36.06
CA HIS A 516 -21.61 -1.52 -35.39
C HIS A 516 -20.14 -1.56 -35.80
N HIS A 517 -19.70 -0.50 -36.46
CA HIS A 517 -18.33 -0.30 -36.93
C HIS A 517 -17.38 -0.14 -35.74
N SER A 518 -17.09 -1.25 -35.05
CA SER A 518 -16.00 -1.30 -34.09
C SER A 518 -14.68 -1.19 -34.86
N ALA A 519 -13.88 -0.19 -34.52
CA ALA A 519 -12.55 0.01 -35.07
C ALA A 519 -11.53 -0.04 -33.96
N ASP A 520 -10.47 -0.83 -34.18
CA ASP A 520 -9.27 -0.80 -33.36
C ASP A 520 -8.39 0.34 -33.88
N CYS A 521 -8.48 1.50 -33.24
CA CYS A 521 -7.72 2.69 -33.61
C CYS A 521 -6.21 2.49 -33.36
N SER A 522 -5.82 1.53 -32.52
CA SER A 522 -4.42 1.25 -32.18
C SER A 522 -3.70 0.39 -33.23
N ALA A 523 -4.46 -0.38 -34.01
CA ALA A 523 -3.94 -1.32 -35.02
C ALA A 523 -4.11 -0.82 -36.47
N MET A 524 -4.38 0.48 -36.66
CA MET A 524 -4.60 1.06 -37.99
C MET A 524 -3.29 1.12 -38.81
N GLU A 525 -3.39 0.72 -40.09
CA GLU A 525 -2.24 0.71 -41.00
C GLU A 525 -1.66 2.11 -41.22
N GLY A 526 -0.33 2.23 -41.12
CA GLY A 526 0.40 3.47 -41.32
C GLY A 526 0.27 4.49 -40.18
N VAL A 527 -0.49 4.21 -39.12
CA VAL A 527 -0.62 5.09 -37.95
C VAL A 527 0.58 4.91 -37.01
N ALA A 528 1.17 6.01 -36.56
CA ALA A 528 2.28 5.96 -35.59
C ALA A 528 1.76 5.50 -34.22
N ILE A 529 2.61 4.87 -33.39
CA ILE A 529 2.21 4.49 -32.02
C ILE A 529 1.78 5.76 -31.25
N GLY A 530 0.55 5.76 -30.73
CA GLY A 530 -0.06 6.93 -30.08
C GLY A 530 -0.62 7.99 -31.04
N GLY A 531 -0.59 7.73 -32.34
CA GLY A 531 -1.04 8.63 -33.42
C GLY A 531 -2.53 8.54 -33.76
N ALA A 532 -3.32 7.79 -32.99
CA ALA A 532 -4.78 7.73 -33.13
C ALA A 532 -5.50 7.73 -31.78
N THR A 533 -6.73 8.23 -31.77
CA THR A 533 -7.60 8.26 -30.61
C THR A 533 -9.04 7.92 -30.99
N CYS A 534 -9.80 7.37 -30.04
CA CYS A 534 -11.24 7.19 -30.19
C CYS A 534 -11.97 8.43 -29.65
N HIS A 535 -12.84 9.03 -30.45
CA HIS A 535 -13.67 10.13 -29.98
C HIS A 535 -15.09 10.02 -30.53
N LYS A 536 -16.08 9.88 -29.64
CA LYS A 536 -17.50 9.72 -29.99
C LYS A 536 -17.72 8.55 -30.97
N GLY A 537 -16.97 7.47 -30.74
CA GLY A 537 -17.06 6.25 -31.52
C GLY A 537 -16.41 6.32 -32.91
N VAL A 538 -15.50 7.28 -33.15
CA VAL A 538 -14.78 7.42 -34.43
C VAL A 538 -13.28 7.54 -34.18
N CYS A 539 -12.49 6.72 -34.88
CA CYS A 539 -11.02 6.86 -34.89
C CYS A 539 -10.59 8.16 -35.59
N LEU A 540 -9.81 8.97 -34.88
CA LEU A 540 -9.18 10.17 -35.41
C LEU A 540 -7.66 9.96 -35.41
N VAL A 541 -7.03 10.17 -36.57
CA VAL A 541 -5.59 9.97 -36.76
C VAL A 541 -4.87 11.31 -36.74
N SER A 542 -4.05 11.50 -35.72
CA SER A 542 -3.23 12.70 -35.51
C SER A 542 -1.82 12.57 -36.10
N GLN A 543 -1.29 11.35 -36.23
CA GLN A 543 0.09 11.12 -36.70
C GLN A 543 0.25 9.79 -37.44
N CYS A 544 0.96 9.84 -38.57
CA CYS A 544 1.31 8.69 -39.40
C CYS A 544 2.79 8.32 -39.28
N GLN A 545 3.14 7.09 -39.65
CA GLN A 545 4.50 6.59 -39.83
C GLN A 545 5.16 7.24 -41.05
N ASP A 546 6.49 7.13 -41.13
CA ASP A 546 7.25 7.60 -42.30
C ASP A 546 6.72 6.94 -43.58
N GLU A 547 6.67 7.71 -44.68
CA GLU A 547 6.06 7.33 -45.98
C GLU A 547 4.51 7.34 -46.03
N TYR A 548 3.83 7.83 -44.99
CA TYR A 548 2.38 8.00 -44.97
C TYR A 548 1.95 9.44 -44.62
N THR A 549 0.82 9.89 -45.17
CA THR A 549 0.18 11.17 -44.84
C THR A 549 -1.25 10.97 -44.33
N THR A 550 -1.67 11.79 -43.37
CA THR A 550 -3.02 11.68 -42.76
C THR A 550 -4.05 12.45 -43.59
N ASP A 551 -5.24 11.87 -43.76
CA ASP A 551 -6.45 12.58 -44.22
C ASP A 551 -7.37 13.00 -43.03
N GLY A 552 -6.90 12.81 -41.79
CA GLY A 552 -7.62 13.04 -40.54
C GLY A 552 -8.37 11.81 -40.02
N LYS A 553 -8.53 10.76 -40.83
CA LYS A 553 -9.15 9.49 -40.42
C LYS A 553 -8.26 8.29 -40.68
N ARG A 554 -7.32 8.36 -41.62
CA ARG A 554 -6.45 7.27 -42.04
C ARG A 554 -5.09 7.81 -42.47
N CYS A 555 -4.09 6.94 -42.43
CA CYS A 555 -2.80 7.17 -43.06
C CYS A 555 -2.80 6.60 -44.48
N VAL A 556 -2.34 7.38 -45.44
CA VAL A 556 -2.27 7.01 -46.86
C VAL A 556 -0.81 7.11 -47.30
N GLN A 557 -0.29 6.04 -47.90
CA GLN A 557 1.09 5.99 -48.37
C GLN A 557 1.34 7.08 -49.42
N THR A 558 2.40 7.87 -49.26
CA THR A 558 2.79 8.99 -50.14
C THR A 558 3.58 8.58 -51.35
#